data_AF-A0AAV2R7W3-F1
#
_entry.id   AF-A0AAV2R7W3-F1
#
_cell.length_a   1.000
_cell.length_b   1.000
_cell.length_c   1.000
_cell.angle_alpha   90.00
_cell.angle_beta   90.00
_cell.angle_gamma   90.00
#
_symmetry.space_group_name_H-M   'P 1'
#
loop_
_entity.id
_entity.type
_entity.pdbx_description
1 polymer ?
#
loop_
_entity_poly.entity_id
_entity_poly.type
_entity_poly.pdbx_seq_one_letter_code
_entity_poly.pdbx_strand_id
1 'polypeptide(L)'
;MAFTGRNNLIRHQRKHTGENPYQCSQCDKSFSQNNDLKIHMRTHTGEKPYKCSQCEKAFSQSSTLKTHLRSHTLEKPYQCSHCNKAYTEKINLIHHQRKNTGENPYQGSKCEKSFTVKSNCISHQRTHS
;
A
#
# COMPACT_ATOMS: atom_id res chain seq x y z
N MET A 1 19.66 10.42 7.53
CA MET A 1 18.77 9.73 8.49
C MET A 1 19.63 9.25 9.65
N ALA A 2 19.22 9.51 10.90
CA ALA A 2 19.91 8.98 12.09
C ALA A 2 19.17 7.74 12.59
N PHE A 3 19.90 6.66 12.91
CA PHE A 3 19.33 5.41 13.41
C PHE A 3 19.80 5.17 14.85
N THR A 4 18.85 4.87 15.74
CA THR A 4 19.10 4.62 17.17
C THR A 4 19.64 3.22 17.46
N GLY A 5 19.85 2.37 16.44
CA GLY A 5 20.38 1.02 16.63
C GLY A 5 20.85 0.35 15.34
N ARG A 6 21.85 -0.54 15.47
CA ARG A 6 22.49 -1.26 14.36
C ARG A 6 21.50 -2.06 13.51
N ASN A 7 20.58 -2.79 14.14
CA ASN A 7 19.57 -3.57 13.41
C ASN A 7 18.63 -2.70 12.56
N ASN A 8 18.33 -1.48 13.02
CA ASN A 8 17.53 -0.52 12.25
C ASN A 8 18.30 0.00 11.03
N LEU A 9 19.59 0.25 11.19
CA LEU A 9 20.48 0.65 10.10
C LEU A 9 20.59 -0.47 9.05
N ILE A 10 20.85 -1.72 9.46
CA ILE A 10 20.94 -2.86 8.54
C ILE A 10 19.63 -3.03 7.76
N ARG A 11 18.49 -3.01 8.46
CA ARG A 11 17.19 -3.08 7.81
C ARG A 11 16.96 -1.93 6.83
N HIS A 12 17.40 -0.72 7.16
CA HIS A 12 17.31 0.40 6.24
C HIS A 12 18.20 0.20 5.01
N GLN A 13 19.44 -0.28 5.18
CA GLN A 13 20.36 -0.55 4.09
C GLN A 13 19.79 -1.56 3.08
N ARG A 14 19.07 -2.59 3.55
CA ARG A 14 18.39 -3.56 2.65
C ARG A 14 17.44 -2.90 1.65
N LYS A 15 16.88 -1.72 1.96
CA LYS A 15 16.03 -0.97 1.03
C LYS A 15 16.82 -0.35 -0.14
N HIS A 16 18.09 -0.06 0.06
CA HIS A 16 18.97 0.47 -0.98
C HIS A 16 19.61 -0.65 -1.81
N THR A 17 19.98 -1.76 -1.15
CA THR A 17 20.61 -2.90 -1.83
C THR A 17 19.60 -3.81 -2.53
N GLY A 18 18.31 -3.74 -2.16
CA GLY A 18 17.28 -4.67 -2.64
C GLY A 18 17.39 -6.07 -2.04
N GLU A 19 18.24 -6.26 -1.02
CA GLU A 19 18.42 -7.54 -0.36
C GLU A 19 17.13 -7.98 0.35
N ASN A 20 16.61 -9.13 -0.06
CA ASN A 20 15.39 -9.72 0.46
C ASN A 20 15.64 -11.16 0.95
N PRO A 21 16.20 -11.33 2.15
CA PRO A 21 16.63 -12.64 2.64
C PRO A 21 15.49 -13.64 2.89
N TYR A 22 14.25 -13.15 2.98
CA TYR A 22 13.10 -13.96 3.37
C TYR A 22 12.27 -14.31 2.14
N GLN A 23 12.52 -15.47 1.56
CA GLN A 23 11.82 -15.97 0.38
C GLN A 23 10.50 -16.67 0.75
N CYS A 24 9.46 -16.47 -0.06
CA CYS A 24 8.23 -17.24 0.02
C CYS A 24 8.44 -18.65 -0.55
N SER A 25 7.94 -19.67 0.14
CA SER A 25 8.00 -21.06 -0.34
C SER A 25 6.94 -21.42 -1.37
N GLN A 26 5.95 -20.54 -1.59
CA GLN A 26 4.81 -20.79 -2.48
C GLN A 26 4.79 -19.89 -3.73
N CYS A 27 5.69 -18.92 -3.82
CA CYS A 27 5.87 -18.08 -5.01
C CYS A 27 7.25 -17.42 -5.01
N ASP A 28 7.63 -16.77 -6.11
CA ASP A 28 8.96 -16.16 -6.28
C ASP A 28 9.16 -14.84 -5.52
N LYS A 29 8.25 -14.47 -4.62
CA LYS A 29 8.35 -13.23 -3.85
C LYS A 29 9.32 -13.39 -2.69
N SER A 30 10.15 -12.38 -2.49
CA SER A 30 11.06 -12.28 -1.35
C SER A 30 10.88 -10.94 -0.62
N PHE A 31 11.20 -10.94 0.67
CA PHE A 31 10.98 -9.82 1.57
C PHE A 31 12.26 -9.48 2.36
N SER A 32 12.42 -8.20 2.69
CA SER A 32 13.56 -7.70 3.48
C SER A 32 13.44 -7.97 4.98
N GLN A 33 12.22 -8.28 5.45
CA GLN A 33 11.90 -8.60 6.85
C GLN A 33 11.06 -9.88 6.96
N ASN A 34 11.32 -10.66 8.00
CA ASN A 34 10.57 -11.89 8.29
C ASN A 34 9.08 -11.64 8.54
N ASN A 35 8.73 -10.57 9.25
CA ASN A 35 7.34 -10.22 9.52
C ASN A 35 6.55 -9.93 8.23
N ASP A 36 7.20 -9.31 7.24
CA ASP A 36 6.58 -9.03 5.94
C ASP A 36 6.29 -10.34 5.18
N LEU A 37 7.21 -11.31 5.22
CA LEU A 37 6.98 -12.67 4.72
C LEU A 37 5.82 -13.35 5.45
N LYS A 38 5.77 -13.31 6.79
CA LYS A 38 4.69 -13.93 7.58
C LYS A 38 3.32 -13.35 7.23
N ILE A 39 3.23 -12.03 7.06
CA ILE A 39 2.00 -11.36 6.62
C ILE A 39 1.66 -11.78 5.19
N HIS A 40 2.65 -11.87 4.29
CA HIS A 40 2.43 -12.33 2.93
C HIS A 40 1.93 -13.78 2.88
N MET A 41 2.42 -14.69 3.72
CA MET A 41 1.94 -16.08 3.74
C MET A 41 0.43 -16.18 3.98
N ARG A 42 -0.19 -15.19 4.64
CA ARG A 42 -1.66 -15.12 4.80
C ARG A 42 -2.40 -14.97 3.47
N THR A 43 -1.75 -14.48 2.41
CA THR A 43 -2.36 -14.42 1.06
C THR A 43 -2.47 -15.80 0.43
N HIS A 44 -1.63 -16.74 0.85
CA HIS A 44 -1.68 -18.13 0.40
C HIS A 44 -2.65 -18.96 1.23
N THR A 45 -2.61 -18.82 2.56
CA THR A 45 -3.47 -19.58 3.47
C THR A 45 -4.88 -19.03 3.56
N GLY A 46 -5.11 -17.79 3.15
CA GLY A 46 -6.39 -17.09 3.34
C GLY A 46 -6.66 -16.67 4.79
N GLU A 47 -5.68 -16.80 5.69
CA GLU A 47 -5.84 -16.49 7.11
C GLU A 47 -6.18 -14.99 7.32
N LYS A 48 -7.27 -14.74 8.03
CA LYS A 48 -7.76 -13.40 8.37
C LYS A 48 -7.98 -13.27 9.88
N PRO A 49 -6.91 -13.04 10.66
CA PRO A 49 -6.99 -13.05 12.12
C PRO A 49 -7.80 -11.88 12.69
N TYR A 50 -7.91 -10.78 11.94
CA TYR A 50 -8.45 -9.53 12.44
C TYR A 50 -9.91 -9.38 12.01
N LYS A 51 -10.83 -9.77 12.88
CA LYS A 51 -12.28 -9.67 12.66
C LYS A 51 -12.79 -8.27 13.00
N CYS A 52 -13.70 -7.75 12.20
CA CYS A 52 -14.45 -6.55 12.52
C CYS A 52 -15.46 -6.86 13.63
N SER A 53 -15.61 -5.97 14.60
CA SER A 53 -16.61 -6.10 15.66
C SER A 53 -18.01 -5.62 15.25
N GLN A 54 -18.11 -4.90 14.14
CA GLN A 54 -19.35 -4.27 13.67
C GLN A 54 -19.94 -4.94 12.42
N CYS A 55 -19.23 -5.90 11.81
CA CYS A 55 -19.71 -6.71 10.70
C CYS A 55 -18.91 -8.01 10.58
N GLU A 56 -19.34 -8.91 9.70
CA GLU A 56 -18.72 -10.24 9.51
C GLU A 56 -17.37 -10.21 8.75
N LYS A 57 -16.87 -9.01 8.38
CA LYS A 57 -15.63 -8.89 7.62
C LYS A 57 -14.42 -9.19 8.48
N ALA A 58 -13.47 -9.94 7.92
CA ALA A 58 -12.16 -10.20 8.53
C ALA A 58 -11.01 -9.82 7.59
N PHE A 59 -9.88 -9.44 8.16
CA PHE A 59 -8.71 -8.92 7.47
C PHE A 59 -7.44 -9.67 7.87
N SER A 60 -6.47 -9.72 6.96
CA SER A 60 -5.17 -10.36 7.18
C SER A 60 -4.19 -9.46 7.94
N GLN A 61 -4.49 -8.16 8.10
CA GLN A 61 -3.65 -7.18 8.80
C GLN A 61 -4.50 -6.27 9.70
N SER A 62 -3.94 -5.89 10.85
CA SER A 62 -4.59 -4.99 11.82
C SER A 62 -4.76 -3.56 11.29
N SER A 63 -3.79 -3.06 10.51
CA SER A 63 -3.85 -1.75 9.86
C SER A 63 -5.02 -1.65 8.87
N THR A 64 -5.26 -2.71 8.11
CA THR A 64 -6.41 -2.80 7.20
C THR A 64 -7.73 -2.81 7.98
N LEU A 65 -7.82 -3.58 9.06
CA LEU A 65 -9.00 -3.55 9.95
C LEU A 65 -9.22 -2.14 10.51
N LYS A 66 -8.18 -1.48 11.05
CA LYS A 66 -8.29 -0.11 11.60
C LYS A 66 -8.81 0.88 10.57
N THR A 67 -8.33 0.77 9.32
CA THR A 67 -8.80 1.62 8.23
C THR A 67 -10.24 1.30 7.85
N HIS A 68 -10.60 0.02 7.82
CA HIS A 68 -11.97 -0.42 7.59
C HIS A 68 -12.93 0.08 8.68
N LEU A 69 -12.54 0.09 9.95
CA LEU A 69 -13.41 0.59 11.03
C LEU A 69 -13.84 2.05 10.81
N ARG A 70 -13.06 2.85 10.08
CA ARG A 70 -13.46 4.22 9.69
C ARG A 70 -14.67 4.25 8.75
N SER A 71 -14.96 3.17 8.02
CA SER A 71 -16.18 3.11 7.21
C SER A 71 -17.43 3.01 8.06
N HIS A 72 -17.32 2.52 9.29
CA HIS A 72 -18.43 2.47 10.22
C HIS A 72 -18.61 3.79 10.99
N THR A 73 -17.50 4.43 11.37
CA THR A 73 -17.55 5.71 12.11
C THR A 73 -17.70 6.93 11.20
N LEU A 74 -17.55 6.76 9.88
CA LEU A 74 -17.47 7.83 8.88
C LEU A 74 -16.34 8.85 9.15
N GLU A 75 -15.35 8.47 9.97
CA GLU A 75 -14.21 9.32 10.31
C GLU A 75 -13.34 9.55 9.07
N LYS A 76 -13.14 10.82 8.72
CA LYS A 76 -12.34 11.24 7.57
C LYS A 76 -11.19 12.15 8.04
N PRO A 77 -10.13 11.57 8.64
CA PRO A 77 -9.07 12.36 9.27
C PRO A 77 -8.16 13.10 8.28
N TYR A 78 -8.25 12.81 6.98
CA TYR A 78 -7.40 13.42 5.96
C TYR A 78 -8.17 14.45 5.16
N GLN A 79 -8.01 15.73 5.52
CA GLN A 79 -8.64 16.85 4.84
C GLN A 79 -7.69 17.49 3.81
N CYS A 80 -8.24 17.90 2.67
CA CYS A 80 -7.51 18.71 1.70
C CYS A 80 -7.38 20.15 2.20
N SER A 81 -6.19 20.74 2.13
CA SER A 81 -5.96 22.13 2.54
C SER A 81 -6.52 23.15 1.54
N HIS A 82 -6.75 22.74 0.30
CA HIS A 82 -7.20 23.61 -0.80
C HIS A 82 -8.71 23.50 -1.07
N CYS A 83 -9.40 22.51 -0.48
CA CYS A 83 -10.85 22.38 -0.59
C CYS A 83 -11.43 21.61 0.61
N ASN A 84 -12.72 21.75 0.88
CA ASN A 84 -13.38 21.11 2.05
C ASN A 84 -13.62 19.59 1.89
N LYS A 85 -12.86 18.90 1.03
CA LYS A 85 -12.98 17.45 0.85
C LYS A 85 -12.11 16.72 1.88
N ALA A 86 -12.72 15.75 2.56
CA ALA A 86 -12.06 14.89 3.53
C ALA A 86 -12.15 13.41 3.12
N TYR A 87 -11.14 12.64 3.51
CA TYR A 87 -10.94 11.25 3.12
C TYR A 87 -10.64 10.36 4.33
N THR A 88 -11.10 9.10 4.26
CA THR A 88 -10.84 8.06 5.26
C THR A 88 -9.39 7.55 5.24
N GLU A 89 -8.74 7.66 4.08
CA GLU A 89 -7.37 7.19 3.81
C GLU A 89 -6.50 8.27 3.19
N LYS A 90 -5.23 8.32 3.61
CA LYS A 90 -4.26 9.30 3.12
C LYS A 90 -4.01 9.19 1.62
N ILE A 91 -4.02 7.97 1.07
CA ILE A 91 -3.77 7.74 -0.35
C ILE A 91 -4.84 8.41 -1.23
N ASN A 92 -6.09 8.42 -0.77
CA ASN A 92 -7.20 9.06 -1.48
C ASN A 92 -7.05 10.58 -1.50
N LEU A 93 -6.55 11.18 -0.41
CA LEU A 93 -6.19 12.59 -0.38
C LEU A 93 -5.05 12.90 -1.37
N ILE A 94 -3.99 12.08 -1.39
CA ILE A 94 -2.85 12.26 -2.32
C ILE A 94 -3.32 12.16 -3.77
N HIS A 95 -4.14 11.15 -4.11
CA HIS A 95 -4.70 11.01 -5.46
C HIS A 95 -5.57 12.22 -5.85
N HIS A 96 -6.38 12.71 -4.91
CA HIS A 96 -7.15 13.93 -5.12
C HIS A 96 -6.27 15.15 -5.39
N GLN A 97 -5.21 15.35 -4.60
CA GLN A 97 -4.28 16.46 -4.77
C GLN A 97 -3.57 16.41 -6.13
N ARG A 98 -3.07 15.24 -6.54
CA ARG A 98 -2.43 15.06 -7.84
C ARG A 98 -3.35 15.37 -9.01
N LYS A 99 -4.64 15.05 -8.89
CA LYS A 99 -5.64 15.42 -9.91
C LYS A 99 -5.77 16.94 -10.05
N ASN A 100 -5.68 17.69 -8.95
CA ASN A 100 -5.78 19.15 -8.99
C ASN A 100 -4.49 19.79 -9.54
N THR A 101 -3.32 19.19 -9.33
CA THR A 101 -2.04 19.69 -9.83
C THR A 101 -1.71 19.20 -11.25
N GLY A 102 -2.46 18.23 -11.78
CA GLY A 102 -2.16 17.58 -13.06
C GLY A 102 -0.97 16.62 -13.03
N GLU A 103 -0.46 16.28 -11.83
CA GLU A 103 0.71 15.42 -11.67
C GLU A 103 0.38 13.95 -12.02
N ASN A 104 1.08 13.43 -13.04
CA ASN A 104 0.89 12.07 -13.53
C ASN A 104 2.21 11.27 -13.48
N PRO A 105 2.62 10.79 -12.28
CA PRO A 105 3.93 10.18 -12.08
C PRO A 105 4.05 8.76 -12.66
N TYR A 106 2.94 8.15 -13.10
CA TYR A 106 2.96 6.78 -13.62
C TYR A 106 2.89 6.79 -15.14
N GLN A 107 4.02 6.55 -15.80
CA GLN A 107 4.13 6.49 -17.26
C GLN A 107 4.01 5.07 -17.79
N GLY A 108 3.36 4.91 -18.94
CA GLY A 108 3.30 3.65 -19.68
C GLY A 108 4.67 3.27 -20.25
N SER A 109 5.06 1.99 -20.20
CA SER A 109 6.26 1.53 -20.91
C SER A 109 6.04 1.37 -22.42
N LYS A 110 4.78 1.14 -22.84
CA LYS A 110 4.39 0.88 -24.23
C LYS A 110 3.83 2.12 -24.96
N CYS A 111 3.59 3.22 -24.25
CA CYS A 111 3.06 4.46 -24.84
C CYS A 111 3.32 5.65 -23.91
N GLU A 112 3.24 6.87 -24.45
CA GLU A 112 3.52 8.13 -23.72
C GLU A 112 2.40 8.55 -22.75
N LYS A 113 1.36 7.71 -22.57
CA LYS A 113 0.26 8.02 -21.65
C LYS A 113 0.74 7.94 -20.20
N SER A 114 0.43 9.00 -19.47
CA SER A 114 0.78 9.17 -18.05
C SER A 114 -0.49 9.22 -17.20
N PHE A 115 -0.45 8.62 -16.01
CA PHE A 115 -1.60 8.46 -15.13
C PHE A 115 -1.31 8.95 -13.70
N THR A 116 -2.35 9.43 -13.04
CA THR A 116 -2.32 9.89 -11.64
C THR A 116 -2.22 8.73 -10.64
N VAL A 117 -2.73 7.55 -11.02
CA VAL A 117 -2.84 6.34 -10.19
C VAL A 117 -2.24 5.15 -10.93
N LYS A 118 -1.39 4.37 -10.23
CA LYS A 118 -0.65 3.24 -10.81
C LYS A 118 -1.54 2.15 -11.40
N SER A 119 -2.66 1.82 -10.73
CA SER A 119 -3.61 0.81 -11.21
C SER A 119 -4.16 1.13 -12.59
N ASN A 120 -4.44 2.41 -12.86
CA ASN A 120 -4.95 2.86 -14.16
C ASN A 120 -3.89 2.65 -15.25
N CYS A 121 -2.62 2.97 -14.95
CA CYS A 121 -1.50 2.69 -15.86
C CYS A 121 -1.36 1.20 -16.16
N ILE A 122 -1.38 0.33 -15.14
CA ILE A 122 -1.29 -1.13 -15.34
C ILE A 122 -2.48 -1.64 -16.16
N SER A 123 -3.69 -1.18 -15.85
CA SER A 123 -4.89 -1.56 -16.61
C SER A 123 -4.80 -1.12 -18.07
N HIS A 124 -4.29 0.07 -18.33
CA HIS A 124 -4.07 0.55 -19.68
C HIS A 124 -2.96 -0.24 -20.41
N GLN A 125 -1.88 -0.60 -19.74
CA GLN A 125 -0.81 -1.40 -20.36
C GLN A 125 -1.29 -2.77 -20.83
N ARG A 126 -2.31 -3.34 -20.19
CA ARG A 126 -2.95 -4.61 -20.61
C ARG A 126 -3.73 -4.50 -21.92
N THR A 127 -4.11 -3.30 -22.37
CA THR A 127 -4.80 -3.11 -23.66
C THR A 127 -3.83 -3.11 -24.84
N HIS A 128 -2.53 -3.06 -24.58
CA HIS A 128 -1.47 -3.15 -25.57
C HIS A 128 -0.81 -4.55 -25.59
N SER A 129 -1.48 -5.53 -24.98
CA SER A 129 -1.10 -6.94 -25.00
C SER A 129 -1.91 -7.64 -26.09
#